data_AF-A0A0S6W5D2-F1
#
_entry.id   AF-A0A0S6W5D2-F1
#
_cell.length_a   1.000
_cell.length_b   1.000
_cell.length_c   1.000
_cell.angle_alpha   90.00
_cell.angle_beta   90.00
_cell.angle_gamma   90.00
#
_symmetry.space_group_name_H-M   'P 1'
#
loop_
_entity.id
_entity.type
_entity.pdbx_description
1 polymer ?
#
loop_
_entity_poly.entity_id
_entity_poly.type
_entity_poly.pdbx_seq_one_letter_code
_entity_poly.pdbx_strand_id
1 'polypeptide(L)'
;MSVLHVEFDLPMTALMQTDIDRRNISAEIKRMVALFLYEHQQISLGKACELGGMSYWEFADANRRLGISQPYSSEDLTDDLARLKGV
;
A
#
# COMPACT_ATOMS: atom_id res chain seq x y z
N MET A 1 -20.51 -5.44 1.55
CA MET A 1 -19.30 -5.07 2.31
C MET A 1 -19.73 -4.20 3.48
N SER A 2 -19.38 -4.57 4.70
CA SER A 2 -19.54 -3.70 5.87
C SER A 2 -18.44 -2.63 5.84
N VAL A 3 -18.80 -1.38 6.14
CA VAL A 3 -17.86 -0.26 6.21
C VAL A 3 -17.61 0.04 7.68
N LEU A 4 -16.33 0.11 8.07
CA LEU A 4 -15.91 0.59 9.38
C LEU A 4 -15.53 2.06 9.24
N HIS A 5 -16.22 2.95 9.96
CA HIS A 5 -15.89 4.37 10.03
C HIS A 5 -14.97 4.62 11.22
N VAL A 6 -13.86 5.31 10.98
CA VAL A 6 -12.86 5.65 12.01
C VAL A 6 -12.55 7.14 11.88
N GLU A 7 -12.67 7.87 12.99
CA GLU A 7 -12.31 9.28 13.10
C GLU A 7 -11.15 9.44 14.09
N PHE A 8 -10.24 10.34 13.76
CA PHE A 8 -9.10 10.67 14.60
C PHE A 8 -8.70 12.12 14.37
N ASP A 9 -8.29 12.79 15.45
CA ASP A 9 -7.77 14.16 15.38
C ASP A 9 -6.27 14.12 15.14
N LEU A 10 -5.81 14.81 14.10
CA LEU A 10 -4.39 15.05 13.86
C LEU A 10 -4.05 16.52 14.12
N PRO A 11 -2.95 16.81 14.82
CA PRO A 11 -2.49 18.18 14.97
C PRO A 11 -2.07 18.73 13.60
N MET A 12 -2.63 19.89 13.23
CA MET A 12 -2.33 20.56 11.96
C MET A 12 -0.84 20.85 11.77
N THR A 13 -0.11 21.02 12.88
CA THR A 13 1.34 21.20 12.88
C THR A 13 2.09 19.99 12.33
N ALA A 14 1.60 18.76 12.56
CA ALA A 14 2.18 17.56 11.96
C ALA A 14 1.95 17.52 10.44
N LEU A 15 0.74 17.86 9.99
CA LEU A 15 0.39 17.94 8.56
C LEU A 15 1.05 19.10 7.81
N MET A 16 1.69 20.04 8.51
CA MET A 16 2.47 21.12 7.90
C MET A 16 3.90 20.68 7.54
N GLN A 17 4.36 19.56 8.10
CA GLN A 17 5.71 19.05 7.91
C GLN A 17 5.77 17.88 6.90
N THR A 18 4.64 17.59 6.25
CA THR A 18 4.52 16.49 5.29
C THR A 18 4.18 17.00 3.90
N ASP A 19 4.49 16.22 2.87
CA ASP A 19 4.11 16.48 1.47
C ASP A 19 2.65 16.07 1.14
N ILE A 20 1.80 15.91 2.16
CA ILE A 20 0.45 15.39 1.97
C ILE A 20 -0.44 16.48 1.34
N ASP A 21 -1.07 16.17 0.20
CA ASP A 21 -2.04 17.06 -0.44
C ASP A 21 -3.36 17.09 0.36
N ARG A 22 -3.58 18.23 1.02
CA ARG A 22 -4.78 18.48 1.85
C ARG A 22 -6.08 18.47 1.06
N ARG A 23 -6.03 18.76 -0.25
CA ARG A 23 -7.23 18.71 -1.12
C ARG A 23 -7.75 17.29 -1.26
N ASN A 24 -6.92 16.29 -1.00
CA ASN A 24 -7.27 14.87 -1.11
C ASN A 24 -6.82 14.05 0.11
N ILE A 25 -6.90 14.65 1.30
CA ILE A 25 -6.40 14.06 2.55
C ILE A 25 -6.94 12.65 2.80
N SER A 26 -8.22 12.41 2.53
CA SER A 26 -8.85 11.10 2.75
C SER A 26 -8.23 10.01 1.87
N ALA A 27 -7.93 10.31 0.60
CA ALA A 27 -7.29 9.34 -0.28
C ALA A 27 -5.83 9.10 0.11
N GLU A 28 -5.10 10.15 0.49
CA GLU A 28 -3.72 10.05 0.96
C GLU A 28 -3.61 9.17 2.21
N ILE A 29 -4.49 9.38 3.20
CA ILE A 29 -4.55 8.54 4.39
C ILE A 29 -4.88 7.09 4.04
N LYS A 30 -5.85 6.83 3.14
CA LYS A 30 -6.16 5.44 2.71
C LYS A 30 -4.96 4.76 2.06
N ARG A 31 -4.21 5.47 1.23
CA ARG A 31 -2.99 4.97 0.59
C ARG A 31 -1.93 4.63 1.64
N MET A 32 -1.70 5.52 2.60
CA MET A 32 -0.76 5.28 3.70
C MET A 32 -1.16 4.04 4.51
N VAL A 33 -2.44 3.88 4.87
CA VAL A 33 -2.93 2.70 5.59
C VAL A 33 -2.74 1.43 4.76
N ALA A 34 -3.02 1.47 3.45
CA ALA A 34 -2.82 0.33 2.57
C ALA A 34 -1.34 -0.09 2.47
N LEU A 35 -0.43 0.87 2.34
CA LEU A 35 1.02 0.62 2.29
C LEU A 35 1.52 0.06 3.61
N PHE A 36 1.10 0.63 4.74
CA PHE A 36 1.46 0.15 6.08
C PHE A 36 1.01 -1.31 6.30
N LEU A 37 -0.24 -1.62 5.99
CA LEU A 37 -0.76 -2.99 6.16
C LEU A 37 -0.05 -4.00 5.24
N TYR A 38 0.34 -3.58 4.02
CA TYR A 38 1.11 -4.42 3.11
C TYR A 38 2.53 -4.66 3.62
N GLU A 39 3.24 -3.60 4.04
CA GLU A 39 4.60 -3.67 4.59
C GLU A 39 4.68 -4.63 5.78
N HIS A 40 3.65 -4.61 6.63
CA HIS A 40 3.52 -5.51 7.78
C HIS A 40 2.89 -6.88 7.45
N GLN A 41 2.79 -7.25 6.16
CA GLN A 41 2.28 -8.54 5.67
C GLN A 41 0.85 -8.88 6.17
N GLN A 42 0.05 -7.88 6.52
CA GLN A 42 -1.32 -8.06 7.01
C GLN A 42 -2.34 -8.22 5.88
N ILE A 43 -2.02 -7.69 4.69
CA ILE A 43 -2.85 -7.78 3.50
C ILE A 43 -2.00 -8.10 2.26
N SER A 44 -2.63 -8.71 1.25
CA SER A 44 -1.99 -8.96 -0.04
C SER A 44 -1.84 -7.67 -0.86
N LEU A 45 -0.97 -7.70 -1.87
CA LEU A 45 -0.77 -6.60 -2.81
C LEU A 45 -2.10 -6.16 -3.47
N GLY A 46 -2.88 -7.12 -3.96
CA GLY A 46 -4.18 -6.83 -4.60
C GLY A 46 -5.14 -6.13 -3.64
N LYS A 47 -5.16 -6.54 -2.37
CA LYS A 47 -5.99 -5.91 -1.34
C LYS A 47 -5.49 -4.51 -0.97
N ALA A 48 -4.18 -4.29 -0.98
CA ALA A 48 -3.60 -2.98 -0.76
C ALA A 48 -3.95 -2.00 -1.89
N CYS A 49 -3.87 -2.44 -3.16
CA CYS A 49 -4.31 -1.66 -4.31
C CYS A 49 -5.81 -1.30 -4.23
N GLU A 50 -6.67 -2.27 -3.88
CA GLU A 50 -8.11 -2.06 -3.68
C GLU A 50 -8.38 -1.04 -2.56
N LEU A 51 -7.75 -1.20 -1.39
CA LEU A 51 -7.94 -0.33 -0.24
C LEU A 51 -7.45 1.10 -0.50
N GLY A 52 -6.28 1.23 -1.12
CA GLY A 52 -5.67 2.53 -1.44
C GLY A 52 -6.29 3.23 -2.65
N GLY A 53 -7.19 2.57 -3.39
CA GLY A 53 -7.75 3.09 -4.63
C GLY A 53 -6.68 3.43 -5.66
N MET A 54 -5.65 2.58 -5.77
CA MET A 54 -4.48 2.79 -6.61
C MET A 54 -4.27 1.62 -7.57
N SER A 55 -3.76 1.93 -8.76
CA SER A 55 -3.27 0.92 -9.69
C SER A 55 -2.03 0.24 -9.15
N TYR A 56 -1.69 -0.92 -9.72
CA TYR A 56 -0.44 -1.63 -9.41
C TYR A 56 0.80 -0.73 -9.61
N TRP A 57 0.82 0.08 -10.66
CA TRP A 57 1.96 0.96 -10.95
C TRP A 57 2.11 2.10 -9.93
N GLU A 58 1.00 2.71 -9.52
CA GLU A 58 1.00 3.70 -8.44
C GLU A 58 1.44 3.08 -7.12
N PHE A 59 0.99 1.87 -6.82
CA PHE A 59 1.45 1.11 -5.66
C PHE A 59 2.96 0.89 -5.71
N ALA A 60 3.48 0.36 -6.84
CA ALA A 60 4.89 0.05 -7.00
C ALA A 60 5.78 1.29 -6.87
N ASP A 61 5.38 2.44 -7.43
CA ASP A 61 6.13 3.69 -7.28
C ASP A 61 6.09 4.20 -5.83
N ALA A 62 4.93 4.14 -5.17
CA ALA A 62 4.82 4.51 -3.76
C ALA A 62 5.70 3.63 -2.86
N ASN A 63 5.67 2.31 -3.09
CA ASN A 63 6.47 1.33 -2.37
C ASN A 63 7.98 1.58 -2.53
N ARG A 64 8.40 1.90 -3.76
CA ARG A 64 9.79 2.27 -4.09
C ARG A 64 10.21 3.57 -3.40
N ARG A 65 9.37 4.61 -3.42
CA ARG A 65 9.67 5.90 -2.77
C ARG A 65 9.80 5.78 -1.26
N LEU A 66 9.03 4.89 -0.64
CA LEU A 66 9.04 4.66 0.81
C LEU A 66 10.11 3.65 1.25
N GLY A 67 10.81 3.00 0.31
CA GLY A 67 11.85 2.01 0.64
C GLY A 67 11.28 0.72 1.23
N ILE A 68 9.99 0.44 1.03
CA ILE A 68 9.35 -0.78 1.51
C ILE A 68 9.89 -1.94 0.68
N SER A 69 10.64 -2.83 1.32
CA SER A 69 11.21 -4.00 0.67
C SER A 69 10.07 -4.90 0.18
N GLN A 70 9.98 -5.15 -1.13
CA GLN A 70 9.16 -6.26 -1.59
C GLN A 70 9.82 -7.56 -1.13
N PRO A 71 9.13 -8.40 -0.35
CA PRO A 71 9.60 -9.76 -0.10
C PRO A 71 9.37 -10.55 -1.39
N TYR A 72 10.24 -10.34 -2.38
CA TYR A 72 10.37 -11.28 -3.50
C TYR A 72 11.54 -12.18 -3.16
N SER A 73 11.21 -13.34 -2.61
CA SER A 73 12.19 -14.34 -2.25
C SER A 73 12.62 -15.16 -3.48
N SER A 74 13.73 -15.87 -3.35
CA SER A 74 14.12 -16.87 -4.35
C SER A 74 13.09 -17.99 -4.51
N GLU A 75 12.28 -18.26 -3.48
CA GLU A 75 11.18 -19.23 -3.54
C GLU A 75 10.02 -18.71 -4.39
N ASP A 76 9.66 -17.42 -4.25
CA ASP A 76 8.64 -16.79 -5.10
C ASP A 76 9.03 -16.82 -6.59
N LEU A 77 10.32 -16.58 -6.89
CA LEU A 77 10.85 -16.73 -8.25
C LEU A 77 10.73 -18.15 -8.79
N THR A 78 10.97 -19.13 -7.93
CA THR A 78 10.94 -20.55 -8.32
C THR A 78 9.50 -20.99 -8.62
N ASP A 79 8.54 -20.57 -7.79
CA ASP A 79 7.11 -20.82 -7.98
C ASP A 79 6.56 -20.15 -9.25
N ASP A 80 6.95 -18.91 -9.52
CA ASP A 80 6.56 -18.21 -10.75
C ASP A 80 7.12 -18.89 -12.00
N LEU A 81 8.39 -19.31 -11.97
CA LEU A 81 9.00 -20.07 -13.07
C LEU A 81 8.32 -21.43 -13.27
N ALA A 82 7.87 -22.09 -12.20
CA ALA A 82 7.12 -23.34 -12.30
C ALA A 82 5.75 -23.13 -12.97
N ARG A 83 5.01 -22.08 -12.57
CA ARG A 83 3.73 -21.70 -13.16
C ARG A 83 3.85 -21.34 -14.64
N LEU A 84 4.90 -20.62 -15.04
CA LEU A 84 5.17 -20.28 -16.44
C LEU A 84 5.56 -21.48 -17.30
N LYS A 85 6.15 -22.52 -16.69
CA LYS A 85 6.51 -23.77 -17.37
C LYS A 85 5.33 -24.73 -17.56
N GLY A 86 4.15 -24.41 -17.02
CA GLY A 86 2.89 -25.11 -17.31
C GLY A 86 2.85 -26.56 -16.81
N VAL A 87 3.33 -26.82 -15.59
CA VAL A 87 3.09 -28.10 -14.89
C VAL A 87 1.72 -28.07 -14.22
#